data_AF-A0A8S9T902-F1
#
_entry.id   AF-A0A8S9T902-F1
#
_cell.length_a   1.000
_cell.length_b   1.000
_cell.length_c   1.000
_cell.angle_alpha   90.00
_cell.angle_beta   90.00
_cell.angle_gamma   90.00
#
_symmetry.space_group_name_H-M   'P 1'
#
loop_
_entity.id
_entity.type
_entity.pdbx_description
1 polymer ?
#
loop_
_entity_poly.entity_id
_entity_poly.type
_entity_poly.pdbx_seq_one_letter_code
_entity_poly.pdbx_strand_id
1 'polypeptide(L)'
;MKTQATTRLLLALWDLGGAKQEVKKGELTKRIVSKTRKVADYQGIFNELQQQGAIAISKTGFTILSPKGLEVLGEGLKSPHFKFEGTIVGTWTANALLKWIGQTNSMVSSLASSTNGVKSAASNVGKAIASYDEFKPVALNLFNELNITHSYGGLIPIWHLRDILGKQVNRENFNNWMMTMQEEQLFYLQSGEARGATEEQKRNSIESEIRGLLFFASKPS
;
A
#
# COMPACT_ATOMS: atom_id res chain seq x y z
N MET A 1 -8.49 20.21 -20.17
CA MET A 1 -7.03 20.32 -19.94
C MET A 1 -6.66 20.59 -18.47
N LYS A 2 -7.38 21.48 -17.74
CA LYS A 2 -7.13 21.75 -16.31
C LYS A 2 -7.23 20.51 -15.40
N THR A 3 -8.22 19.64 -15.62
CA THR A 3 -8.44 18.43 -14.80
C THR A 3 -7.26 17.46 -14.86
N GLN A 4 -6.69 17.21 -16.05
CA GLN A 4 -5.55 16.30 -16.21
C GLN A 4 -4.28 16.80 -15.51
N ALA A 5 -4.01 18.11 -15.60
CA ALA A 5 -2.87 18.74 -14.95
C ALA A 5 -3.01 18.68 -13.42
N THR A 6 -4.23 18.88 -12.93
CA THR A 6 -4.59 18.75 -11.52
C THR A 6 -4.37 17.31 -11.01
N THR A 7 -4.86 16.31 -11.74
CA THR A 7 -4.67 14.90 -11.40
C THR A 7 -3.19 14.50 -11.38
N ARG A 8 -2.40 14.94 -12.38
CA ARG A 8 -0.95 14.67 -12.40
C ARG A 8 -0.21 15.35 -11.26
N LEU A 9 -0.59 16.58 -10.92
CA LEU A 9 -0.02 17.32 -9.80
C LEU A 9 -0.27 16.59 -8.48
N LEU A 10 -1.53 16.20 -8.23
CA LEU A 10 -1.89 15.44 -7.03
C LEU A 10 -1.21 14.08 -6.99
N LEU A 11 -1.09 13.38 -8.12
CA LEU A 11 -0.36 12.11 -8.20
C LEU A 11 1.13 12.28 -7.87
N ALA A 12 1.76 13.34 -8.39
CA ALA A 12 3.15 13.66 -8.09
C ALA A 12 3.36 13.98 -6.61
N LEU A 13 2.47 14.78 -6.04
CA LEU A 13 2.48 15.15 -4.63
C LEU A 13 2.26 13.94 -3.73
N TRP A 14 1.34 13.05 -4.10
CA TRP A 14 1.05 11.83 -3.37
C TRP A 14 2.22 10.85 -3.37
N ASP A 15 2.86 10.58 -4.52
CA ASP A 15 4.01 9.66 -4.58
C ASP A 15 5.25 10.22 -3.86
N LEU A 16 5.35 11.54 -3.68
CA LEU A 16 6.35 12.18 -2.81
C LEU A 16 6.03 12.07 -1.30
N GLY A 17 4.91 11.44 -0.93
CA GLY A 17 4.49 11.30 0.46
C GLY A 17 3.65 12.46 0.98
N GLY A 18 3.11 13.31 0.10
CA GLY A 18 2.32 14.49 0.45
C GLY A 18 1.08 14.21 1.30
N ALA A 19 0.60 12.96 1.34
CA ALA A 19 -0.50 12.55 2.22
C ALA A 19 -0.09 12.28 3.68
N LYS A 20 1.21 12.14 3.95
CA LYS A 20 1.77 11.84 5.28
C LYS A 20 2.62 12.98 5.83
N GLN A 21 3.32 13.69 4.94
CA GLN A 21 4.25 14.74 5.31
C GLN A 21 4.24 15.86 4.28
N GLU A 22 4.75 17.02 4.68
CA GLU A 22 4.90 18.16 3.79
C GLU A 22 6.00 17.90 2.74
N VAL A 23 5.66 18.11 1.47
CA VAL A 23 6.56 17.94 0.33
C VAL A 23 7.15 19.28 -0.06
N LYS A 24 8.48 19.35 -0.16
CA LYS A 24 9.20 20.58 -0.51
C LYS A 24 8.87 21.04 -1.92
N LYS A 25 8.75 22.35 -2.12
CA LYS A 25 8.43 22.95 -3.44
C LYS A 25 9.37 22.45 -4.55
N GLY A 26 10.67 22.40 -4.27
CA GLY A 26 11.69 21.97 -5.23
C GLY A 26 11.58 20.50 -5.67
N GLU A 27 11.03 19.62 -4.83
CA GLU A 27 10.84 18.21 -5.18
C GLU A 27 9.62 18.03 -6.07
N LEU A 28 8.54 18.75 -5.76
CA LEU A 28 7.33 18.72 -6.58
C LEU A 28 7.57 19.34 -7.96
N THR A 29 8.27 20.47 -8.03
CA THR A 29 8.54 21.16 -9.30
C THR A 29 9.38 20.31 -10.25
N LYS A 30 10.36 19.55 -9.75
CA LYS A 30 11.14 18.60 -10.58
C LYS A 30 10.29 17.55 -11.30
N ARG A 31 9.11 17.22 -10.77
CA ARG A 31 8.21 16.20 -11.35
C ARG A 31 7.20 16.79 -12.32
N ILE A 32 6.73 18.01 -12.07
CA ILE A 32 5.64 18.63 -12.85
C ILE A 32 6.13 19.56 -13.96
N VAL A 33 7.34 20.11 -13.84
CA VAL A 33 7.91 20.99 -14.87
C VAL A 33 8.30 20.16 -16.08
N SER A 34 7.88 20.60 -17.26
CA SER A 34 8.24 20.01 -18.54
C SER A 34 8.72 21.10 -19.49
N LYS A 35 9.19 20.71 -20.68
CA LYS A 35 9.56 21.68 -21.74
C LYS A 35 8.38 22.59 -22.14
N THR A 36 7.14 22.17 -21.91
CA THR A 36 5.93 22.87 -22.33
C THR A 36 5.15 23.51 -21.17
N ARG A 37 5.49 23.22 -19.91
CA ARG A 37 4.79 23.74 -18.73
C ARG A 37 5.77 24.15 -17.63
N LYS A 38 5.62 25.38 -17.16
CA LYS A 38 6.41 25.99 -16.07
C LYS A 38 5.62 25.96 -14.76
N VAL A 39 6.32 26.20 -13.65
CA VAL A 39 5.71 26.27 -12.30
C VAL A 39 4.57 27.29 -12.23
N ALA A 40 4.72 28.43 -12.92
CA ALA A 40 3.70 29.47 -12.97
C ALA A 40 2.36 28.98 -13.54
N ASP A 41 2.39 28.03 -14.49
CA ASP A 41 1.19 27.48 -15.12
C ASP A 41 0.36 26.63 -14.14
N TYR A 42 0.95 26.20 -13.03
CA TYR A 42 0.30 25.43 -11.97
C TYR A 42 -0.24 26.31 -10.83
N GLN A 43 0.07 27.61 -10.78
CA GLN A 43 -0.34 28.48 -9.68
C GLN A 43 -1.88 28.55 -9.53
N GLY A 44 -2.60 28.61 -10.66
CA GLY A 44 -4.06 28.55 -10.65
C GLY A 44 -4.59 27.23 -10.08
N ILE A 45 -3.96 26.11 -10.41
CA ILE A 45 -4.34 24.78 -9.93
C ILE A 45 -4.07 24.67 -8.42
N PHE A 46 -2.94 25.19 -7.93
CA PHE A 46 -2.64 25.21 -6.50
C PHE A 46 -3.69 25.99 -5.71
N ASN A 47 -4.09 27.18 -6.19
CA ASN A 47 -5.12 27.98 -5.55
C ASN A 47 -6.49 27.29 -5.56
N GLU A 48 -6.89 26.69 -6.69
CA GLU A 48 -8.14 25.92 -6.82
C GLU A 48 -8.15 24.73 -5.83
N LEU A 49 -7.06 23.96 -5.76
CA LEU A 49 -6.96 22.82 -4.82
C LEU A 49 -6.94 23.26 -3.36
N GLN A 50 -6.33 24.41 -3.04
CA GLN A 50 -6.34 24.95 -1.68
C GLN A 50 -7.74 25.41 -1.29
N GLN A 51 -8.47 26.10 -2.17
CA GLN A 51 -9.84 26.53 -1.93
C GLN A 51 -10.80 25.33 -1.73
N GLN A 52 -10.57 24.24 -2.45
CA GLN A 52 -11.33 23.00 -2.30
C GLN A 52 -10.96 22.20 -1.05
N GLY A 53 -9.97 22.64 -0.27
CA GLY A 53 -9.46 21.90 0.89
C GLY A 53 -8.77 20.59 0.52
N ALA A 54 -8.33 20.45 -0.74
CA ALA A 54 -7.62 19.26 -1.21
C ALA A 54 -6.14 19.28 -0.83
N ILE A 55 -5.54 20.47 -0.74
CA ILE A 55 -4.15 20.65 -0.33
C ILE A 55 -3.99 21.81 0.66
N ALA A 56 -2.95 21.73 1.47
CA ALA A 56 -2.42 22.87 2.23
C ALA A 56 -1.14 23.38 1.57
N ILE A 57 -1.03 24.70 1.44
CA ILE A 57 0.15 25.39 0.92
C ILE A 57 0.85 26.10 2.06
N SER A 58 2.14 25.84 2.24
CA SER A 58 2.99 26.51 3.21
C SER A 58 4.05 27.37 2.48
N LYS A 59 4.89 28.05 3.28
CA LYS A 59 6.08 28.73 2.75
C LYS A 59 7.07 27.73 2.12
N THR A 60 7.19 26.55 2.73
CA THR A 60 8.21 25.52 2.44
C THR A 60 7.75 24.45 1.47
N GLY A 61 6.45 24.24 1.29
CA GLY A 61 5.95 23.05 0.61
C GLY A 61 4.44 22.95 0.46
N PHE A 62 4.01 21.72 0.15
CA PHE A 62 2.64 21.33 -0.14
C PHE A 62 2.29 20.03 0.60
N THR A 63 1.06 19.93 1.10
CA THR A 63 0.55 18.72 1.75
C THR A 63 -0.83 18.39 1.19
N ILE A 64 -1.14 17.11 1.00
CA ILE A 64 -2.48 16.63 0.63
C ILE A 64 -3.30 16.53 1.92
N LEU A 65 -4.46 17.18 1.92
CA LEU A 65 -5.38 17.11 3.04
C LEU A 65 -6.30 15.91 2.87
N SER A 66 -6.26 14.98 3.83
CA SER A 66 -7.14 13.81 3.85
C SER A 66 -8.49 14.17 4.49
N PRO A 67 -9.64 13.62 4.01
CA PRO A 67 -9.76 12.71 2.86
C PRO A 67 -9.83 13.42 1.51
N LYS A 68 -10.15 14.72 1.49
CA LYS A 68 -10.59 15.44 0.30
C LYS A 68 -9.60 15.41 -0.86
N GLY A 69 -8.31 15.59 -0.61
CA GLY A 69 -7.29 15.58 -1.65
C GLY A 69 -7.06 14.21 -2.29
N LEU A 70 -7.29 13.13 -1.54
CA LEU A 70 -7.22 11.76 -2.07
C LEU A 70 -8.47 11.43 -2.91
N GLU A 71 -9.64 11.93 -2.53
CA GLU A 71 -10.87 11.82 -3.33
C GLU A 71 -10.70 12.51 -4.69
N VAL A 72 -10.23 13.76 -4.70
CA VAL A 72 -10.01 14.52 -5.95
C VAL A 72 -8.98 13.83 -6.85
N LEU A 73 -7.92 13.24 -6.27
CA LEU A 73 -6.96 12.43 -7.01
C LEU A 73 -7.62 11.18 -7.62
N GLY A 74 -8.38 10.45 -6.81
CA GLY A 74 -9.07 9.23 -7.24
C GLY A 74 -10.10 9.47 -8.35
N GLU A 75 -10.95 10.49 -8.21
CA GLU A 75 -11.91 10.91 -9.22
C GLU A 75 -11.22 11.32 -10.52
N GLY A 76 -10.13 12.08 -10.40
CA GLY A 76 -9.31 12.50 -11.54
C GLY A 76 -8.74 11.31 -12.32
N LEU A 77 -8.21 10.31 -11.61
CA LEU A 77 -7.63 9.11 -12.23
C LEU A 77 -8.67 8.15 -12.81
N LYS A 78 -9.89 8.11 -12.24
CA LYS A 78 -11.02 7.31 -12.75
C LYS A 78 -11.73 7.97 -13.94
N SER A 79 -11.44 9.24 -14.22
CA SER A 79 -12.09 9.95 -15.33
C SER A 79 -11.75 9.31 -16.68
N PRO A 80 -12.73 9.01 -17.54
CA PRO A 80 -12.48 8.45 -18.88
C PRO A 80 -11.72 9.42 -19.79
N HIS A 81 -11.66 10.69 -19.43
CA HIS A 81 -10.91 11.72 -20.15
C HIS A 81 -9.48 11.90 -19.61
N PHE A 82 -9.08 11.20 -18.55
CA PHE A 82 -7.71 11.23 -18.08
C PHE A 82 -6.80 10.45 -19.03
N LYS A 83 -5.78 11.15 -19.53
CA LYS A 83 -4.72 10.55 -20.35
C LYS A 83 -3.41 11.26 -20.07
N PHE A 84 -2.30 10.56 -20.32
CA PHE A 84 -0.99 11.19 -20.38
C PHE A 84 -0.86 12.00 -21.68
N GLU A 85 -0.12 13.11 -21.62
CA GLU A 85 0.11 14.00 -22.76
C GLU A 85 1.45 13.63 -23.39
N GLY A 86 1.51 13.69 -24.71
CA GLY A 86 2.70 13.31 -25.47
C GLY A 86 2.81 11.80 -25.68
N THR A 87 3.95 11.40 -26.23
CA THR A 87 4.27 10.01 -26.58
C THR A 87 5.09 9.30 -25.51
N ILE A 88 5.63 10.02 -24.53
CA ILE A 88 6.52 9.48 -23.49
C ILE A 88 5.97 9.87 -22.11
N VAL A 89 5.80 8.86 -21.26
CA VAL A 89 5.42 9.03 -19.85
C VAL A 89 6.67 8.79 -19.00
N GLY A 90 6.92 9.65 -18.02
CA GLY A 90 8.03 9.46 -17.10
C GLY A 90 7.85 8.20 -16.24
N THR A 91 8.94 7.45 -16.02
CA THR A 91 8.93 6.22 -15.19
C THR A 91 8.35 6.48 -13.80
N TRP A 92 8.63 7.65 -13.22
CA TRP A 92 8.05 8.04 -11.92
C TRP A 92 6.52 8.08 -11.98
N THR A 93 5.94 8.60 -13.07
CA THR A 93 4.48 8.76 -13.22
C THR A 93 3.81 7.40 -13.39
N ALA A 94 4.41 6.52 -14.20
CA ALA A 94 3.93 5.16 -14.38
C ALA A 94 3.98 4.37 -13.06
N ASN A 95 5.11 4.42 -12.34
CA ASN A 95 5.27 3.74 -11.05
C ASN A 95 4.33 4.31 -9.98
N ALA A 96 4.16 5.63 -9.91
CA ALA A 96 3.22 6.27 -9.02
C ALA A 96 1.77 5.81 -9.29
N LEU A 97 1.38 5.73 -10.56
CA LEU A 97 0.06 5.23 -10.94
C LEU A 97 -0.12 3.75 -10.57
N LEU A 98 0.88 2.89 -10.82
CA LEU A 98 0.83 1.49 -10.42
C LEU A 98 0.69 1.33 -8.90
N LYS A 99 1.45 2.12 -8.11
CA LYS A 99 1.31 2.15 -6.65
C LYS A 99 -0.09 2.61 -6.24
N TRP A 100 -0.61 3.66 -6.87
CA TRP A 100 -1.95 4.16 -6.59
C TRP A 100 -3.00 3.09 -6.90
N ILE A 101 -2.92 2.41 -8.04
CA ILE A 101 -3.82 1.30 -8.41
C ILE A 101 -3.66 0.15 -7.41
N GLY A 102 -2.44 -0.20 -6.98
CA GLY A 102 -2.24 -1.23 -5.96
C GLY A 102 -2.89 -0.87 -4.62
N GLN A 103 -2.72 0.36 -4.15
CA GLN A 103 -3.31 0.85 -2.91
C GLN A 103 -4.83 1.04 -3.02
N THR A 104 -5.34 1.45 -4.18
CA THR A 104 -6.77 1.65 -4.41
C THR A 104 -7.51 0.39 -4.81
N ASN A 105 -6.90 -0.60 -5.45
CA ASN A 105 -7.50 -1.93 -5.62
C ASN A 105 -7.55 -2.68 -4.28
N SER A 106 -6.58 -2.47 -3.40
CA SER A 106 -6.73 -2.86 -1.99
C SER A 106 -7.95 -2.18 -1.33
N MET A 107 -8.25 -0.93 -1.73
CA MET A 107 -9.40 -0.12 -1.27
C MET A 107 -10.72 -0.35 -2.04
N VAL A 108 -10.70 -0.95 -3.24
CA VAL A 108 -11.89 -1.28 -4.07
C VAL A 108 -12.30 -2.73 -3.82
N SER A 109 -11.35 -3.62 -3.50
CA SER A 109 -11.66 -4.90 -2.87
C SER A 109 -12.30 -4.72 -1.49
N SER A 110 -12.00 -3.63 -0.77
CA SER A 110 -12.72 -3.27 0.46
C SER A 110 -14.10 -2.65 0.21
N LEU A 111 -14.34 -1.99 -0.93
CA LEU A 111 -15.63 -1.38 -1.28
C LEU A 111 -16.60 -2.34 -1.99
N ALA A 112 -16.12 -3.23 -2.85
CA ALA A 112 -16.94 -4.26 -3.50
C ALA A 112 -17.48 -5.28 -2.47
N SER A 113 -16.82 -5.42 -1.33
CA SER A 113 -17.29 -6.18 -0.17
C SER A 113 -18.38 -5.45 0.65
N SER A 114 -18.69 -4.18 0.34
CA SER A 114 -19.67 -3.36 1.07
C SER A 114 -21.12 -3.45 0.55
N THR A 115 -21.43 -4.32 -0.41
CA THR A 115 -22.83 -4.58 -0.84
C THR A 115 -23.46 -5.84 -0.26
N ASN A 116 -22.72 -6.63 0.53
CA ASN A 116 -23.30 -7.69 1.35
C ASN A 116 -22.72 -7.64 2.77
N GLY A 117 -23.35 -6.84 3.62
CA GLY A 117 -23.66 -7.18 5.02
C GLY A 117 -22.57 -7.66 5.98
N VAL A 118 -21.27 -7.59 5.68
CA VAL A 118 -20.22 -8.04 6.59
C VAL A 118 -19.21 -6.91 6.81
N LYS A 119 -19.23 -6.34 8.01
CA LYS A 119 -18.20 -5.44 8.53
C LYS A 119 -16.81 -6.07 8.32
N SER A 120 -15.92 -5.40 7.60
CA SER A 120 -14.46 -5.60 7.71
C SER A 120 -13.74 -4.38 7.16
N ALA A 121 -13.19 -3.53 8.02
CA ALA A 121 -11.85 -3.63 8.65
C ALA A 121 -10.82 -2.83 7.82
N ALA A 122 -10.94 -1.50 7.90
CA ALA A 122 -9.83 -0.60 7.61
C ALA A 122 -8.86 -0.60 8.81
N SER A 123 -7.56 -0.73 8.51
CA SER A 123 -6.46 -0.42 9.42
C SER A 123 -6.61 -1.01 10.82
N ASN A 124 -6.54 -2.34 10.94
CA ASN A 124 -6.19 -2.94 12.21
C ASN A 124 -4.68 -2.73 12.41
N VAL A 125 -4.25 -1.56 12.86
CA VAL A 125 -3.02 -1.42 13.63
C VAL A 125 -3.54 -1.01 15.00
N GLY A 126 -3.88 -2.02 15.82
CA GLY A 126 -4.46 -1.85 17.17
C GLY A 126 -5.81 -2.53 17.41
N LYS A 127 -6.49 -3.06 16.38
CA LYS A 127 -7.73 -3.84 16.55
C LYS A 127 -7.42 -5.34 16.49
N ALA A 128 -7.86 -6.09 17.50
CA ALA A 128 -7.70 -7.54 17.54
C ALA A 128 -8.44 -8.18 16.36
N ILE A 129 -7.76 -9.08 15.64
CA ILE A 129 -8.35 -9.89 14.58
C ILE A 129 -8.98 -11.10 15.25
N ALA A 130 -10.31 -11.17 15.22
CA ALA A 130 -11.05 -12.14 16.03
C ALA A 130 -11.38 -13.44 15.28
N SER A 131 -11.22 -13.45 13.95
CA SER A 131 -11.62 -14.58 13.11
C SER A 131 -10.63 -14.87 11.99
N TYR A 132 -10.69 -16.09 11.47
CA TYR A 132 -9.94 -16.53 10.31
C TYR A 132 -10.27 -15.71 9.05
N ASP A 133 -11.55 -15.40 8.84
CA ASP A 133 -12.03 -14.64 7.69
C ASP A 133 -11.48 -13.22 7.66
N GLU A 134 -11.26 -12.61 8.83
CA GLU A 134 -10.56 -11.33 8.96
C GLU A 134 -9.04 -11.48 8.79
N PHE A 135 -8.46 -12.57 9.30
CA PHE A 135 -7.02 -12.82 9.24
C PHE A 135 -6.50 -13.04 7.82
N LYS A 136 -7.18 -13.90 7.06
CA LYS A 136 -6.79 -14.32 5.71
C LYS A 136 -6.45 -13.16 4.76
N PRO A 137 -7.32 -12.16 4.54
CA PRO A 137 -7.01 -11.04 3.66
C PRO A 137 -5.89 -10.14 4.23
N VAL A 138 -5.82 -9.98 5.55
CA VAL A 138 -4.78 -9.18 6.21
C VAL A 138 -3.40 -9.83 6.03
N ALA A 139 -3.31 -11.14 6.24
CA ALA A 139 -2.07 -11.90 6.08
C ALA A 139 -1.58 -11.89 4.61
N LEU A 140 -2.47 -12.06 3.64
CA LEU A 140 -2.13 -12.01 2.21
C LEU A 140 -1.64 -10.63 1.76
N ASN A 141 -2.23 -9.56 2.29
CA ASN A 141 -1.82 -8.20 1.99
C ASN A 141 -0.45 -7.89 2.60
N LEU A 142 -0.27 -8.22 3.89
CA LEU A 142 1.01 -8.04 4.56
C LEU A 142 2.14 -8.81 3.87
N PHE A 143 1.87 -10.04 3.43
CA PHE A 143 2.81 -10.81 2.64
C PHE A 143 3.27 -10.02 1.40
N ASN A 144 2.35 -9.49 0.60
CA ASN A 144 2.70 -8.73 -0.60
C ASN A 144 3.53 -7.48 -0.25
N GLU A 145 3.14 -6.77 0.79
CA GLU A 145 3.85 -5.57 1.26
C GLU A 145 5.28 -5.88 1.69
N LEU A 146 5.48 -6.92 2.50
CA LEU A 146 6.80 -7.35 2.94
C LEU A 146 7.67 -7.83 1.77
N ASN A 147 7.07 -8.54 0.81
CA ASN A 147 7.80 -9.02 -0.36
C ASN A 147 8.37 -7.86 -1.20
N ILE A 148 7.58 -6.80 -1.37
CA ILE A 148 7.98 -5.60 -2.11
C ILE A 148 8.99 -4.77 -1.30
N THR A 149 8.73 -4.58 -0.01
CA THR A 149 9.50 -3.65 0.84
C THR A 149 10.90 -4.19 1.16
N HIS A 150 11.01 -5.49 1.40
CA HIS A 150 12.27 -6.13 1.78
C HIS A 150 12.88 -6.98 0.65
N SER A 151 12.26 -6.97 -0.54
CA SER A 151 12.74 -7.72 -1.71
C SER A 151 12.99 -9.20 -1.42
N TYR A 152 12.07 -9.85 -0.68
CA TYR A 152 12.21 -11.25 -0.27
C TYR A 152 12.12 -12.26 -1.43
N GLY A 153 11.89 -11.81 -2.67
CA GLY A 153 11.90 -12.67 -3.85
C GLY A 153 10.79 -13.73 -3.83
N GLY A 154 9.70 -13.50 -3.10
CA GLY A 154 8.59 -14.43 -2.93
C GLY A 154 8.73 -15.39 -1.76
N LEU A 155 9.83 -15.32 -0.99
CA LEU A 155 10.11 -16.19 0.15
C LEU A 155 10.21 -15.39 1.46
N ILE A 156 9.08 -15.23 2.15
CA ILE A 156 8.98 -14.32 3.30
C ILE A 156 9.16 -15.08 4.61
N PRO A 157 10.00 -14.59 5.54
CA PRO A 157 10.12 -15.21 6.85
C PRO A 157 8.81 -15.12 7.66
N ILE A 158 8.35 -16.25 8.20
CA ILE A 158 7.11 -16.33 8.97
C ILE A 158 7.19 -15.50 10.25
N TRP A 159 8.36 -15.44 10.88
CA TRP A 159 8.57 -14.60 12.07
C TRP A 159 8.29 -13.12 11.81
N HIS A 160 8.51 -12.63 10.58
CA HIS A 160 8.29 -11.23 10.24
C HIS A 160 6.78 -10.95 10.07
N LEU A 161 6.04 -11.90 9.48
CA LEU A 161 4.58 -11.86 9.48
C LEU A 161 4.04 -11.87 10.91
N ARG A 162 4.62 -12.69 11.80
CA ARG A 162 4.21 -12.77 13.21
C ARG A 162 4.55 -11.54 14.01
N ASP A 163 5.68 -10.88 13.79
CA ASP A 163 6.03 -9.65 14.52
C ASP A 163 4.97 -8.55 14.33
N ILE A 164 4.40 -8.49 13.13
CA ILE A 164 3.40 -7.49 12.77
C ILE A 164 1.98 -7.95 13.17
N LEU A 165 1.61 -9.19 12.84
CA LEU A 165 0.26 -9.73 13.09
C LEU A 165 0.05 -10.22 14.52
N GLY A 166 1.11 -10.66 15.19
CA GLY A 166 1.09 -11.15 16.58
C GLY A 166 0.72 -10.08 17.60
N LYS A 167 0.77 -8.80 17.21
CA LYS A 167 0.22 -7.68 18.00
C LYS A 167 -1.32 -7.66 18.01
N GLN A 168 -1.97 -8.43 17.13
CA GLN A 168 -3.42 -8.42 16.89
C GLN A 168 -4.05 -9.81 16.98
N VAL A 169 -3.24 -10.87 16.89
CA VAL A 169 -3.66 -12.26 16.89
C VAL A 169 -2.80 -13.00 17.91
N ASN A 170 -3.43 -13.82 18.75
CA ASN A 170 -2.68 -14.67 19.66
C ASN A 170 -1.84 -15.71 18.88
N ARG A 171 -0.81 -16.26 19.51
CA ARG A 171 0.15 -17.16 18.85
C ARG A 171 -0.50 -18.41 18.25
N GLU A 172 -1.45 -19.00 18.98
CA GLU A 172 -2.14 -20.24 18.60
C GLU A 172 -3.03 -20.02 17.37
N ASN A 173 -3.85 -18.98 17.38
CA ASN A 173 -4.69 -18.60 16.25
C ASN A 173 -3.85 -18.29 15.02
N PHE A 174 -2.74 -17.55 15.18
CA PHE A 174 -1.84 -17.30 14.06
C PHE A 174 -1.30 -18.61 13.48
N ASN A 175 -0.84 -19.55 14.32
CA ASN A 175 -0.30 -20.83 13.86
C ASN A 175 -1.37 -21.61 13.08
N ASN A 176 -2.54 -21.76 13.70
CA ASN A 176 -3.65 -22.54 13.13
C ASN A 176 -4.09 -21.93 11.80
N TRP A 177 -4.29 -20.61 11.74
CA TRP A 177 -4.73 -19.94 10.53
C TRP A 177 -3.69 -19.94 9.42
N MET A 178 -2.39 -19.81 9.73
CA MET A 178 -1.34 -19.98 8.72
C MET A 178 -1.31 -21.41 8.17
N MET A 179 -1.56 -22.42 9.00
CA MET A 179 -1.67 -23.82 8.55
C MET A 179 -2.93 -24.02 7.69
N THR A 180 -4.08 -23.46 8.08
CA THR A 180 -5.30 -23.49 7.26
C THR A 180 -5.10 -22.80 5.92
N MET A 181 -4.40 -21.66 5.87
CA MET A 181 -4.05 -20.99 4.62
C MET A 181 -3.12 -21.83 3.74
N GLN A 182 -2.32 -22.72 4.33
CA GLN A 182 -1.54 -23.69 3.57
C GLN A 182 -2.42 -24.81 3.00
N GLU A 183 -3.37 -25.31 3.77
CA GLU A 183 -4.34 -26.31 3.31
C GLU A 183 -5.20 -25.77 2.15
N GLU A 184 -5.59 -24.51 2.23
CA GLU A 184 -6.30 -23.78 1.16
C GLU A 184 -5.41 -23.38 -0.01
N GLN A 185 -4.14 -23.76 -0.02
CA GLN A 185 -3.18 -23.42 -1.08
C GLN A 185 -3.05 -21.90 -1.30
N LEU A 186 -3.17 -21.10 -0.24
CA LEU A 186 -2.91 -19.66 -0.28
C LEU A 186 -1.46 -19.34 0.04
N PHE A 187 -0.85 -20.17 0.89
CA PHE A 187 0.57 -20.16 1.20
C PHE A 187 1.17 -21.54 1.08
N TYR A 188 2.46 -21.60 0.76
CA TYR A 188 3.29 -22.77 0.99
C TYR A 188 4.26 -22.46 2.13
N LEU A 189 4.12 -23.18 3.24
CA LEU A 189 5.00 -23.05 4.39
C LEU A 189 6.16 -24.03 4.24
N GLN A 190 7.36 -23.48 4.23
CA GLN A 190 8.58 -24.18 3.87
C GLN A 190 9.51 -24.23 5.08
N SER A 191 10.04 -25.42 5.31
CA SER A 191 11.21 -25.57 6.17
C SER A 191 12.41 -24.93 5.48
N GLY A 192 13.32 -24.35 6.27
CA GLY A 192 14.50 -23.70 5.74
C GLY A 192 15.56 -23.56 6.81
N GLU A 193 16.82 -23.58 6.38
CA GLU A 193 17.94 -23.31 7.27
C GLU A 193 17.86 -21.84 7.72
N ALA A 194 17.48 -21.64 8.98
CA ALA A 194 17.45 -20.34 9.63
C ALA A 194 18.88 -19.89 10.03
N ARG A 195 19.83 -19.97 9.10
CA ARG A 195 21.24 -19.59 9.32
C ARG A 195 21.32 -18.11 9.65
N GLY A 196 21.84 -17.81 10.84
CA GLY A 196 21.89 -16.44 11.37
C GLY A 196 20.57 -15.96 12.01
N ALA A 197 19.53 -16.80 12.06
CA ALA A 197 18.31 -16.43 12.76
C ALA A 197 18.50 -16.51 14.28
N THR A 198 17.97 -15.50 14.97
CA THR A 198 17.96 -15.49 16.44
C THR A 198 17.00 -16.55 16.98
N GLU A 199 17.22 -16.99 18.22
CA GLU A 199 16.28 -17.91 18.89
C GLU A 199 14.86 -17.34 18.97
N GLU A 200 14.72 -16.02 19.01
CA GLU A 200 13.42 -15.35 18.94
C GLU A 200 12.75 -15.50 17.57
N GLN A 201 13.49 -15.34 16.47
CA GLN A 201 12.98 -15.55 15.12
C GLN A 201 12.56 -17.00 14.89
N LYS A 202 13.30 -17.97 15.46
CA LYS A 202 12.90 -19.39 15.44
C LYS A 202 11.60 -19.60 16.22
N ARG A 203 11.49 -19.07 17.44
CA ARG A 203 10.25 -19.16 18.25
C ARG A 203 9.04 -18.50 17.61
N ASN A 204 9.26 -17.42 16.87
CA ASN A 204 8.23 -16.69 16.13
C ASN A 204 7.93 -17.30 14.76
N SER A 205 8.58 -18.39 14.38
CA SER A 205 8.19 -19.19 13.21
C SER A 205 7.11 -20.21 13.60
N ILE A 206 6.80 -21.20 12.75
CA ILE A 206 5.80 -22.24 13.03
C ILE A 206 6.49 -23.58 13.18
N GLU A 207 6.16 -24.32 14.23
CA GLU A 207 6.63 -25.69 14.41
C GLU A 207 5.51 -26.66 14.01
N SER A 208 5.85 -27.63 13.16
CA SER A 208 4.96 -28.70 12.71
C SER A 208 5.53 -30.03 13.17
N GLU A 209 4.68 -30.89 13.74
CA GLU A 209 5.08 -32.23 14.20
C GLU A 209 5.65 -33.10 13.07
N ILE A 210 5.16 -32.89 11.84
CA ILE A 210 5.52 -33.71 10.67
C ILE A 210 6.72 -33.10 9.92
N ARG A 211 6.78 -31.76 9.80
CA ARG A 211 7.74 -31.06 8.94
C ARG A 211 8.83 -30.31 9.70
N GLY A 212 8.80 -30.33 11.02
CA GLY A 212 9.69 -29.55 11.87
C GLY A 212 9.44 -28.05 11.77
N LEU A 213 10.50 -27.26 11.93
CA LEU A 213 10.42 -25.80 11.87
C LEU A 213 10.13 -25.32 10.45
N LEU A 214 8.96 -24.71 10.26
CA LEU A 214 8.55 -23.98 9.07
C LEU A 214 8.94 -22.52 9.26
N PHE A 215 9.89 -22.06 8.46
CA PHE A 215 10.53 -20.75 8.64
C PHE A 215 10.09 -19.72 7.59
N PHE A 216 9.71 -20.18 6.39
CA PHE A 216 9.34 -19.31 5.29
C PHE A 216 7.92 -19.60 4.79
N ALA A 217 7.26 -18.56 4.30
CA ALA A 217 6.04 -18.64 3.53
C ALA A 217 6.32 -18.18 2.09
N SER A 218 5.74 -18.88 1.12
CA SER A 218 5.68 -18.46 -0.28
C SER A 218 4.25 -18.53 -0.80
N LYS A 219 3.95 -17.88 -1.92
CA LYS A 219 2.66 -18.03 -2.61
C LYS A 219 2.78 -19.11 -3.69
N PRO A 220 1.68 -19.83 -3.99
CA PRO A 220 1.64 -20.69 -5.15
C PRO A 220 1.94 -19.90 -6.42
N SER A 221 2.72 -20.53 -7.30
CA SER A 221 3.09 -20.04 -8.63
C SER A 221 1.88 -19.97 -9.56
#